data_AF-A0A0Q7SJT8-F1
#
_entry.id   AF-A0A0Q7SJT8-F1
#
_cell.length_a   1.000
_cell.length_b   1.000
_cell.length_c   1.000
_cell.angle_alpha   90.00
_cell.angle_beta   90.00
_cell.angle_gamma   90.00
#
_symmetry.space_group_name_H-M   'P 1'
#
loop_
_entity.id
_entity.type
_entity.pdbx_description
1 polymer ?
#
loop_
_entity_poly.entity_id
_entity_poly.type
_entity_poly.pdbx_seq_one_letter_code
_entity_poly.pdbx_strand_id
1 'polypeptide(L)'
;MPFFADGYFQHGWTQETFARAISAMQVRPIAARAAERLLVGEIAVHIRGGDFLELPRFQVVNAPFYVDAVRQSMARGFTRFAVITDDATYAAKVCNAVQGQCPGATFRMLERGANALEDFDTLRSAPGRIIGNSTFAWWAAAFGDPAAPTWSPPMFTTDAPRDFFLPNERQIACASE
;
A
#
# COMPACT_ATOMS: atom_id res chain seq x y z
N MET A 1 4.49 -29.17 6.33
CA MET A 1 3.44 -28.15 6.48
C MET A 1 2.52 -28.29 5.29
N PRO A 2 1.20 -28.49 5.46
CA PRO A 2 0.32 -28.64 4.32
C PRO A 2 0.37 -27.36 3.49
N PHE A 3 0.59 -27.51 2.19
CA PHE A 3 0.45 -26.45 1.20
C PHE A 3 -1.02 -26.00 1.18
N PHE A 4 -1.38 -25.11 2.11
CA PHE A 4 -2.62 -24.35 1.98
C PHE A 4 -2.28 -23.13 1.13
N ALA A 5 -2.86 -23.03 -0.05
CA ALA A 5 -3.05 -21.72 -0.65
C ALA A 5 -3.97 -20.97 0.31
N ASP A 6 -3.39 -20.07 1.11
CA ASP A 6 -4.09 -19.15 2.02
C ASP A 6 -5.11 -18.24 1.28
N GLY A 7 -5.23 -18.36 -0.05
CA GLY A 7 -6.05 -17.54 -0.94
C GLY A 7 -5.47 -16.16 -1.21
N TYR A 8 -4.47 -15.78 -0.42
CA TYR A 8 -3.84 -14.46 -0.36
C TYR A 8 -2.45 -14.44 -1.01
N PHE A 9 -1.86 -15.62 -1.20
CA PHE A 9 -0.53 -15.88 -1.73
C PHE A 9 0.55 -15.10 -0.98
N GLN A 10 0.43 -14.98 0.35
CA GLN A 10 1.36 -14.23 1.19
C GLN A 10 2.49 -15.11 1.74
N HIS A 11 2.27 -16.43 1.85
CA HIS A 11 3.23 -17.35 2.44
C HIS A 11 3.87 -18.30 1.43
N GLY A 12 4.96 -18.97 1.85
CA GLY A 12 5.64 -19.99 1.05
C GLY A 12 6.60 -19.44 -0.02
N TRP A 13 6.90 -18.14 0.05
CA TRP A 13 7.87 -17.49 -0.82
C TRP A 13 9.25 -17.42 -0.17
N THR A 14 10.27 -17.50 -1.02
CA THR A 14 11.60 -16.95 -0.73
C THR A 14 11.74 -15.68 -1.57
N GLN A 15 12.70 -14.82 -1.25
CA GLN A 15 12.96 -13.64 -2.08
C GLN A 15 13.25 -14.02 -3.55
N GLU A 16 13.98 -15.12 -3.78
CA GLU A 16 14.31 -15.61 -5.13
C GLU A 16 13.06 -16.10 -5.87
N THR A 17 12.25 -16.95 -5.23
CA THR A 17 11.04 -17.49 -5.87
C THR A 17 10.00 -16.41 -6.14
N PHE A 18 9.88 -15.42 -5.26
CA PHE A 18 9.02 -14.25 -5.47
C PHE A 18 9.49 -13.42 -6.66
N ALA A 19 10.77 -13.03 -6.70
CA ALA A 19 11.33 -12.23 -7.79
C ALA A 19 11.21 -12.94 -9.15
N ARG A 20 11.48 -14.25 -9.20
CA ARG A 20 11.31 -15.07 -10.40
C ARG A 20 9.85 -15.11 -10.85
N ALA A 21 8.91 -15.25 -9.92
CA ALA A 21 7.48 -15.24 -10.24
C ALA A 21 7.05 -13.90 -10.82
N ILE A 22 7.40 -12.77 -10.18
CA ILE A 22 7.09 -11.42 -10.68
C ILE A 22 7.67 -11.20 -12.08
N SER A 23 8.92 -11.59 -12.33
CA SER A 23 9.56 -11.44 -13.64
C SER A 23 8.95 -12.33 -14.73
N ALA A 24 8.37 -13.47 -14.37
CA ALA A 24 7.78 -14.41 -15.33
C ALA A 24 6.30 -14.10 -15.64
N MET A 25 5.63 -13.33 -14.78
CA MET A 25 4.21 -13.01 -14.94
C MET A 25 4.00 -12.00 -16.07
N GLN A 26 3.10 -12.35 -16.99
CA GLN A 26 2.59 -11.41 -17.98
C GLN A 26 1.48 -10.58 -17.35
N VAL A 27 1.85 -9.42 -16.81
CA VAL A 27 0.88 -8.48 -16.25
C VAL A 27 0.26 -7.66 -17.38
N ARG A 28 -1.06 -7.53 -17.37
CA ARG A 28 -1.78 -6.66 -18.31
C ARG A 28 -1.25 -5.21 -18.23
N PRO A 29 -1.25 -4.45 -19.34
CA PRO A 29 -0.93 -3.03 -19.31
C PRO A 29 -1.83 -2.25 -18.34
N ILE A 30 -1.31 -1.18 -17.77
CA ILE A 30 -2.10 -0.24 -16.93
C ILE A 30 -3.09 0.49 -17.85
N ALA A 31 -4.36 0.49 -17.50
CA ALA A 31 -5.35 1.28 -18.23
C ALA A 31 -5.08 2.78 -18.05
N ALA A 32 -5.04 3.56 -19.14
CA ALA A 32 -4.75 5.00 -19.11
C ALA A 32 -5.63 5.76 -18.11
N ARG A 33 -6.95 5.47 -18.12
CA ARG A 33 -7.93 6.04 -17.16
C ARG A 33 -7.52 5.89 -15.70
N ALA A 34 -6.85 4.79 -15.34
CA ALA A 34 -6.48 4.50 -13.96
C ALA A 34 -5.28 5.36 -13.52
N ALA A 35 -4.35 5.64 -14.45
CA ALA A 35 -3.22 6.52 -14.23
C ALA A 35 -3.65 8.00 -14.18
N GLU A 36 -4.62 8.40 -15.00
CA GLU A 36 -5.18 9.76 -15.04
C GLU A 36 -5.90 10.17 -13.76
N ARG A 37 -6.24 9.22 -12.89
CA ARG A 37 -6.82 9.50 -11.56
C ARG A 37 -5.82 10.15 -10.60
N LEU A 38 -4.51 10.04 -10.86
CA LEU A 38 -3.45 10.69 -10.10
C LEU A 38 -3.10 12.03 -10.75
N LEU A 39 -2.99 13.08 -9.92
CA LEU A 39 -2.48 14.36 -10.37
C LEU A 39 -0.95 14.34 -10.40
N VAL A 40 -0.35 15.23 -11.19
CA VAL A 40 1.11 15.37 -11.25
C VAL A 40 1.67 15.65 -9.85
N GLY A 41 2.69 14.86 -9.47
CA GLY A 41 3.36 14.95 -8.18
C GLY A 41 2.64 14.23 -7.03
N GLU A 42 1.51 13.57 -7.27
CA GLU A 42 0.87 12.70 -6.28
C GLU A 42 1.50 11.32 -6.22
N ILE A 43 1.60 10.79 -5.01
CA ILE A 43 1.80 9.35 -4.77
C ILE A 43 0.50 8.73 -4.25
N ALA A 44 0.34 7.43 -4.43
CA ALA A 44 -0.84 6.73 -3.94
C ALA A 44 -0.65 6.27 -2.49
N VAL A 45 -1.69 6.40 -1.68
CA VAL A 45 -1.75 5.90 -0.31
C VAL A 45 -2.93 4.96 -0.20
N HIS A 46 -2.68 3.70 0.12
CA HIS A 46 -3.73 2.73 0.37
C HIS A 46 -3.98 2.59 1.86
N ILE A 47 -5.18 2.99 2.30
CA ILE A 47 -5.64 2.82 3.68
C ILE A 47 -6.74 1.77 3.67
N ARG A 48 -6.51 0.66 4.37
CA ARG A 48 -7.51 -0.40 4.55
C ARG A 48 -8.27 -0.15 5.85
N GLY A 49 -9.59 0.01 5.76
CA GLY A 49 -10.46 0.07 6.93
C GLY A 49 -11.48 -1.07 6.90
N GLY A 50 -12.74 -0.76 7.22
CA GLY A 50 -13.83 -1.72 7.13
C GLY A 50 -13.65 -2.92 8.05
N ASP A 51 -13.80 -4.12 7.48
CA ASP A 51 -13.71 -5.40 8.21
C ASP A 51 -12.36 -5.63 8.90
N PHE A 52 -11.29 -4.99 8.40
CA PHE A 52 -9.96 -5.08 9.02
C PHE A 52 -9.90 -4.43 10.40
N LEU A 53 -10.79 -3.48 10.69
CA LEU A 53 -10.85 -2.81 11.99
C LEU A 53 -11.46 -3.70 13.07
N GLU A 54 -12.29 -4.68 12.70
CA GLU A 54 -12.97 -5.56 13.65
C GLU A 54 -12.14 -6.81 13.99
N LEU A 55 -11.07 -7.07 13.24
CA LEU A 55 -10.25 -8.28 13.36
C LEU A 55 -8.87 -7.92 13.93
N PRO A 56 -8.59 -8.19 15.22
CA PRO A 56 -7.34 -7.80 15.88
C PRO A 56 -6.07 -8.22 15.13
N ARG A 57 -6.10 -9.40 14.50
CA ARG A 57 -4.97 -9.93 13.71
C ARG A 57 -4.53 -9.06 12.53
N PHE A 58 -5.40 -8.16 12.06
CA PHE A 58 -5.13 -7.30 10.91
C PHE A 58 -4.85 -5.85 11.28
N GLN A 59 -4.96 -5.48 12.56
CA GLN A 59 -4.72 -4.12 13.09
C GLN A 59 -3.22 -3.77 13.18
N VAL A 60 -2.40 -4.27 12.26
CA VAL A 60 -0.95 -3.99 12.23
C VAL A 60 -0.68 -2.55 11.78
N VAL A 61 -1.56 -1.97 10.96
CA VAL A 61 -1.31 -0.67 10.34
C VAL A 61 -2.15 0.42 11.03
N ASN A 62 -1.48 1.23 11.83
CA ASN A 62 -2.07 2.31 12.61
C ASN A 62 -1.58 3.70 12.13
N ALA A 63 -2.09 4.76 12.74
CA ALA A 63 -1.70 6.13 12.39
C ALA A 63 -0.17 6.38 12.49
N PRO A 64 0.56 5.91 13.53
CA PRO A 64 2.02 6.01 13.59
C PRO A 64 2.76 5.50 12.35
N PHE A 65 2.37 4.35 11.80
CA PHE A 65 2.95 3.86 10.54
C PHE A 65 2.80 4.87 9.40
N TYR A 66 1.59 5.39 9.19
CA TYR A 66 1.34 6.34 8.10
C TYR A 66 2.07 7.67 8.32
N VAL A 67 2.19 8.11 9.56
CA VAL A 67 2.97 9.31 9.91
C VAL A 67 4.42 9.13 9.46
N ASP A 68 5.06 8.03 9.82
CA ASP A 68 6.46 7.79 9.47
C ASP A 68 6.66 7.55 7.97
N ALA A 69 5.70 6.87 7.32
CA ALA A 69 5.68 6.70 5.87
C ALA A 69 5.64 8.04 5.13
N VAL A 70 4.75 8.93 5.58
CA VAL A 70 4.58 10.26 5.00
C VAL A 70 5.80 11.14 5.27
N ARG A 71 6.39 11.10 6.47
CA ARG A 71 7.66 11.81 6.75
C ARG A 71 8.78 11.36 5.81
N GLN A 72 8.95 10.05 5.64
CA GLN A 72 9.98 9.51 4.77
C GLN A 72 9.73 9.80 3.28
N SER A 73 8.47 9.82 2.84
CA SER A 73 8.13 10.19 1.47
C SER A 73 8.32 11.69 1.21
N MET A 74 7.98 12.54 2.18
CA MET A 74 8.19 13.99 2.11
C MET A 74 9.68 14.34 2.06
N ALA A 75 10.53 13.61 2.78
CA ALA A 75 11.99 13.75 2.68
C ALA A 75 12.54 13.42 1.27
N ARG A 76 11.74 12.72 0.45
CA ARG A 76 12.02 12.44 -0.98
C ARG A 76 11.29 13.39 -1.93
N GLY A 77 10.62 14.42 -1.42
CA GLY A 77 9.91 15.44 -2.21
C GLY A 77 8.43 15.15 -2.46
N PHE A 78 7.88 14.04 -1.94
CA PHE A 78 6.46 13.72 -2.12
C PHE A 78 5.60 14.37 -1.03
N THR A 79 4.82 15.39 -1.40
CA THR A 79 3.96 16.16 -0.47
C THR A 79 2.47 16.02 -0.76
N ARG A 80 2.09 15.37 -1.87
CA ARG A 80 0.70 15.20 -2.31
C ARG A 80 0.35 13.71 -2.35
N PHE A 81 -0.77 13.36 -1.74
CA PHE A 81 -1.14 11.98 -1.46
C PHE A 81 -2.57 11.72 -1.95
N ALA A 82 -2.72 10.83 -2.94
CA ALA A 82 -4.01 10.36 -3.40
C ALA A 82 -4.41 9.10 -2.61
N VAL A 83 -5.51 9.16 -1.88
CA VAL A 83 -5.91 8.11 -0.95
C VAL A 83 -6.91 7.16 -1.60
N ILE A 84 -6.58 5.87 -1.60
CA ILE A 84 -7.42 4.76 -2.03
C ILE A 84 -7.83 4.00 -0.77
N THR A 85 -9.13 3.80 -0.58
CA THR A 85 -9.68 3.16 0.63
C THR A 85 -11.03 2.50 0.34
N ASP A 86 -11.33 1.46 1.10
CA ASP A 86 -12.67 0.89 1.21
C ASP A 86 -13.52 1.57 2.30
N ASP A 87 -12.90 2.30 3.21
CA ASP A 87 -13.52 3.04 4.30
C ASP A 87 -13.02 4.49 4.33
N ALA A 88 -13.82 5.39 3.74
CA ALA A 88 -13.50 6.81 3.67
C ALA A 88 -13.49 7.49 5.05
N THR A 89 -14.33 7.02 5.98
CA THR A 89 -14.44 7.60 7.32
C THR A 89 -13.18 7.30 8.13
N TYR A 90 -12.74 6.05 8.13
CA TYR A 90 -11.49 5.66 8.79
C TYR A 90 -10.27 6.32 8.14
N ALA A 91 -10.20 6.30 6.80
CA ALA A 91 -9.10 6.92 6.08
C ALA A 91 -8.97 8.43 6.36
N ALA A 92 -10.10 9.15 6.48
CA ALA A 92 -10.09 10.55 6.88
C ALA A 92 -9.51 10.77 8.29
N LYS A 93 -9.82 9.90 9.26
CA LYS A 93 -9.23 9.97 10.60
C LYS A 93 -7.71 9.78 10.57
N VAL A 94 -7.23 8.79 9.82
CA VAL A 94 -5.79 8.55 9.63
C VAL A 94 -5.13 9.77 8.97
N CYS A 95 -5.71 10.29 7.89
CA CYS A 95 -5.18 11.46 7.20
C CYS A 95 -5.10 12.69 8.12
N ASN A 96 -6.14 12.96 8.92
CA ASN A 96 -6.14 14.06 9.88
C ASN A 96 -5.04 13.89 10.95
N ALA A 97 -4.85 12.68 11.48
CA ALA A 97 -3.79 12.38 12.44
C ALA A 97 -2.39 12.60 11.83
N VAL A 98 -2.21 12.20 10.56
CA VAL A 98 -0.96 12.41 9.83
C VAL A 98 -0.71 13.90 9.57
N GLN A 99 -1.71 14.64 9.10
CA GLN A 99 -1.58 16.08 8.84
C GLN A 99 -1.22 16.88 10.10
N GLY A 100 -1.74 16.50 11.26
CA GLY A 100 -1.37 17.11 12.54
C GLY A 100 0.10 16.93 12.91
N GLN A 101 0.77 15.91 12.37
CA GLN A 101 2.16 15.57 12.67
C GLN A 101 3.15 15.81 11.51
N CYS A 102 2.63 16.01 10.30
CA CYS A 102 3.36 16.18 9.06
C CYS A 102 2.85 17.42 8.32
N PRO A 103 3.16 18.63 8.81
CA PRO A 103 2.72 19.87 8.17
C PRO A 103 3.27 19.94 6.74
N GLY A 104 2.39 20.24 5.78
CA GLY A 104 2.71 20.25 4.34
C GLY A 104 2.29 18.99 3.58
N ALA A 105 1.86 17.93 4.27
CA ALA A 105 1.21 16.78 3.62
C ALA A 105 -0.22 17.14 3.19
N THR A 106 -0.52 16.97 1.90
CA THR A 106 -1.85 17.21 1.33
C THR A 106 -2.49 15.91 0.87
N PHE A 107 -3.64 15.56 1.44
CA PHE A 107 -4.37 14.34 1.10
C PHE A 107 -5.58 14.65 0.23
N ARG A 108 -5.78 13.85 -0.81
CA ARG A 108 -6.97 13.88 -1.66
C ARG A 108 -7.60 12.49 -1.65
N MET A 109 -8.79 12.38 -1.09
CA MET A 109 -9.54 11.12 -1.15
C MET A 109 -9.98 10.87 -2.59
N LEU A 110 -9.60 9.73 -3.16
CA LEU A 110 -10.14 9.32 -4.46
C LEU A 110 -11.55 8.77 -4.26
N GLU A 111 -12.46 9.17 -5.14
CA GLU A 111 -13.70 8.42 -5.31
C GLU A 111 -13.37 6.99 -5.73
N ARG A 112 -14.16 6.01 -5.26
CA ARG A 112 -13.98 4.61 -5.67
C ARG A 112 -13.99 4.50 -7.19
N GLY A 113 -13.06 3.73 -7.73
CA GLY A 113 -13.07 3.41 -9.16
C GLY A 113 -14.36 2.70 -9.55
N ALA A 114 -14.63 2.61 -10.85
CA ALA A 114 -15.76 1.87 -11.39
C ALA A 114 -15.74 0.39 -10.97
N ASN A 115 -14.57 -0.14 -10.60
CA ASN A 115 -14.38 -1.44 -9.99
C ASN A 115 -13.02 -1.48 -9.25
N ALA A 116 -12.81 -2.53 -8.45
CA ALA A 116 -11.58 -2.73 -7.70
C ALA A 116 -10.32 -2.78 -8.59
N LEU A 117 -10.43 -3.24 -9.84
CA LEU A 117 -9.31 -3.29 -10.76
C LEU A 117 -8.84 -1.89 -11.19
N GLU A 118 -9.73 -0.90 -11.22
CA GLU A 118 -9.34 0.48 -11.50
C GLU A 118 -8.58 1.10 -10.33
N ASP A 119 -9.01 0.88 -9.08
CA ASP A 119 -8.25 1.26 -7.89
C ASP A 119 -6.90 0.53 -7.82
N PHE A 120 -6.86 -0.74 -8.22
CA PHE A 120 -5.65 -1.54 -8.29
C PHE A 120 -4.66 -0.96 -9.29
N ASP A 121 -5.13 -0.65 -10.51
CA ASP A 121 -4.28 -0.05 -11.55
C ASP A 121 -3.86 1.38 -11.20
N THR A 122 -4.69 2.17 -10.51
CA THR A 122 -4.30 3.49 -9.99
C THR A 122 -3.14 3.35 -9.02
N LEU A 123 -3.22 2.44 -8.04
CA LEU A 123 -2.13 2.17 -7.10
C LEU A 123 -0.88 1.65 -7.81
N ARG A 124 -1.04 0.72 -8.75
CA ARG A 124 0.04 0.16 -9.58
C ARG A 124 0.74 1.20 -10.45
N SER A 125 0.01 2.20 -10.94
CA SER A 125 0.53 3.27 -11.79
C SER A 125 1.30 4.36 -11.04
N ALA A 126 1.16 4.42 -9.72
CA ALA A 126 1.65 5.55 -8.96
C ALA A 126 3.20 5.65 -8.98
N PRO A 127 3.76 6.87 -9.07
CA PRO A 127 5.20 7.11 -9.06
C PRO A 127 5.83 6.88 -7.68
N GLY A 128 5.01 6.66 -6.66
CA GLY A 128 5.38 6.21 -5.32
C GLY A 128 4.13 5.68 -4.61
N ARG A 129 4.32 4.86 -3.58
CA ARG A 129 3.21 4.15 -2.90
C ARG A 129 3.42 4.06 -1.40
N ILE A 130 2.43 4.43 -0.59
CA ILE A 130 2.35 4.02 0.82
C ILE A 130 1.23 3.00 0.91
N ILE A 131 1.54 1.78 1.31
CA ILE A 131 0.55 0.68 1.32
C ILE A 131 0.34 0.16 2.74
N GLY A 132 -0.93 0.06 3.15
CA GLY A 132 -1.30 -0.71 4.32
C GLY A 132 -1.13 -2.23 4.12
N ASN A 133 -1.45 -2.99 5.16
CA ASN A 133 -1.36 -4.43 5.16
C ASN A 133 -2.58 -5.03 4.45
N SER A 134 -2.48 -5.15 3.13
CA SER A 134 -3.55 -5.69 2.29
C SER A 134 -2.92 -6.36 1.07
N THR A 135 -3.33 -7.59 0.77
CA THR A 135 -2.90 -8.30 -0.44
C THR A 135 -3.20 -7.53 -1.71
N PHE A 136 -4.33 -6.81 -1.73
CA PHE A 136 -4.67 -5.91 -2.83
C PHE A 136 -3.57 -4.89 -3.09
N ALA A 137 -3.13 -4.18 -2.05
CA ALA A 137 -2.13 -3.13 -2.16
C ALA A 137 -0.74 -3.68 -2.45
N TRP A 138 -0.44 -4.83 -1.86
CA TRP A 138 0.77 -5.60 -2.07
C TRP A 138 0.98 -6.02 -3.51
N TRP A 139 0.01 -6.70 -4.10
CA TRP A 139 0.10 -7.14 -5.48
C TRP A 139 0.11 -5.96 -6.45
N ALA A 140 -0.59 -4.85 -6.14
CA ALA A 140 -0.51 -3.64 -6.94
C ALA A 140 0.90 -3.05 -6.95
N ALA A 141 1.59 -3.02 -5.81
CA ALA A 141 2.98 -2.58 -5.73
C ALA A 141 3.95 -3.56 -6.41
N ALA A 142 3.77 -4.87 -6.21
CA ALA A 142 4.59 -5.91 -6.83
C ALA A 142 4.57 -5.86 -8.36
N PHE A 143 3.41 -5.55 -8.94
CA PHE A 143 3.20 -5.46 -10.39
C PHE A 143 3.35 -4.04 -10.96
N GLY A 144 3.71 -3.08 -10.11
CA GLY A 144 3.92 -1.69 -10.51
C GLY A 144 5.29 -1.45 -11.12
N ASP A 145 5.61 -0.18 -11.37
CA ASP A 145 6.97 0.23 -11.71
C ASP A 145 7.93 -0.19 -10.58
N PRO A 146 8.93 -1.05 -10.85
CA PRO A 146 9.90 -1.49 -9.84
C PRO A 146 10.85 -0.38 -9.38
N ALA A 147 10.94 0.73 -10.10
CA ALA A 147 11.71 1.90 -9.69
C ALA A 147 10.91 2.83 -8.75
N ALA A 148 9.57 2.72 -8.71
CA ALA A 148 8.75 3.55 -7.84
C ALA A 148 8.90 3.12 -6.37
N PRO A 149 9.23 4.05 -5.44
CA PRO A 149 9.40 3.70 -4.04
C PRO A 149 8.09 3.27 -3.39
N THR A 150 8.15 2.20 -2.60
CA THR A 150 7.01 1.69 -1.84
C THR A 150 7.32 1.68 -0.34
N TRP A 151 6.46 2.26 0.49
CA TRP A 151 6.53 2.16 1.94
C TRP A 151 5.41 1.26 2.46
N SER A 152 5.74 0.33 3.35
CA SER A 152 4.82 -0.73 3.76
C SER A 152 5.16 -1.26 5.16
N PRO A 153 4.22 -1.90 5.87
CA PRO A 153 4.51 -2.52 7.16
C PRO A 153 5.37 -3.78 6.98
N PRO A 154 6.21 -4.18 7.94
CA PRO A 154 7.04 -5.40 7.88
C PRO A 154 6.25 -6.70 8.12
N MET A 155 4.94 -6.61 8.36
CA MET A 155 4.10 -7.74 8.74
C MET A 155 2.93 -7.95 7.78
N PHE A 156 2.51 -9.20 7.59
CA PHE A 156 1.27 -9.63 6.92
C PHE A 156 0.06 -9.71 7.85
N THR A 157 0.28 -9.96 9.14
CA THR A 157 -0.70 -9.94 10.24
C THR A 157 0.05 -9.64 11.53
N THR A 158 -0.62 -9.50 12.66
CA THR A 158 0.03 -9.31 13.96
C THR A 158 1.09 -10.37 14.27
N ASP A 159 0.87 -11.59 13.80
CA ASP A 159 1.68 -12.77 14.14
C ASP A 159 2.49 -13.31 12.95
N ALA A 160 2.38 -12.69 11.77
CA ALA A 160 3.05 -13.15 10.56
C ALA A 160 3.95 -12.05 9.99
N PRO A 161 5.28 -12.12 10.20
CA PRO A 161 6.22 -11.24 9.52
C PRO A 161 6.25 -11.54 8.02
N ARG A 162 6.81 -10.62 7.26
CA ARG A 162 7.01 -10.82 5.83
C ARG A 162 8.35 -11.46 5.51
N ASP A 163 8.28 -12.52 4.72
CA ASP A 163 9.45 -13.31 4.34
C ASP A 163 10.13 -12.81 3.05
N PHE A 164 9.61 -11.73 2.46
CA PHE A 164 10.14 -11.13 1.24
C PHE A 164 9.79 -9.64 1.14
N PHE A 165 10.54 -8.97 0.26
CA PHE A 165 10.41 -7.57 -0.07
C PHE A 165 9.79 -7.37 -1.46
N LEU A 166 9.00 -6.31 -1.56
CA LEU A 166 8.52 -5.78 -2.83
C LEU A 166 9.65 -5.00 -3.55
N PRO A 167 9.55 -4.78 -4.88
CA PRO A 167 10.49 -3.92 -5.59
C PRO A 167 10.57 -2.50 -5.01
N ASN A 168 11.79 -2.00 -4.80
CA ASN A 168 12.11 -0.68 -4.20
C ASN A 168 11.32 -0.36 -2.91
N GLU A 169 11.16 -1.38 -2.07
CA GLU A 169 10.41 -1.28 -0.82
C GLU A 169 11.24 -0.73 0.35
N ARG A 170 10.57 0.02 1.22
CA ARG A 170 11.03 0.42 2.54
C ARG A 170 9.99 -0.03 3.57
N GLN A 171 10.38 -1.00 4.39
CA GLN A 171 9.53 -1.43 5.49
C GLN A 171 9.60 -0.41 6.64
N ILE A 172 8.45 -0.03 7.19
CA ILE A 172 8.35 0.87 8.34
C ILE A 172 7.74 0.10 9.48
N ALA A 173 8.49 -0.02 10.58
CA ALA A 173 8.03 -0.68 11.78
C ALA A 173 6.73 -0.03 12.27
N CYS A 174 5.72 -0.87 12.53
CA CYS A 174 4.52 -0.40 13.19
C CYS A 174 4.84 -0.28 14.67
N ALA A 175 4.77 0.93 15.22
CA ALA A 175 4.85 1.10 16.67
C ALA A 175 3.63 0.43 17.31
N SER A 176 3.84 -0.32 18.38
CA SER A 176 2.75 -0.71 19.29
C SER A 176 2.20 0.56 19.93
N GLU A 177 0.90 0.80 19.80
CA GLU A 177 0.19 1.83 20.56
C GLU A 177 0.22 1.52 22.06
#